data_AF-A0A7J3KEA3-F1
#
_entry.id   AF-A0A7J3KEA3-F1
#
_cell.length_a   1.000
_cell.length_b   1.000
_cell.length_c   1.000
_cell.angle_alpha   90.00
_cell.angle_beta   90.00
_cell.angle_gamma   90.00
#
_symmetry.space_group_name_H-M   'P 1'
#
loop_
_entity.id
_entity.type
_entity.pdbx_description
1 polymer ?
#
loop_
_entity_poly.entity_id
_entity_poly.type
_entity_poly.pdbx_seq_one_letter_code
_entity_poly.pdbx_strand_id
1 'polypeptide(L)'
;MGKVEDYIRKKLEKEKLHFSLIDPDPEKITKEKIKDICEALKKTKTDAILVGGSSGVKNSFLDEAIKIIKETCSIPVILFPGNASTGISRYADAILFLCLMNAKDVTFTTKMQAMGAMLVKEYNIEPIPTGYIIIEPGMKVGENANLIKRNEIDKALSYALASQYMGMRLVYLEAGSGAYEHVPKEMISKVKNNIEIPLIVGGGIKSEEQAIECLEAGADIIVTGNIIEKDLEKATKIIEAVKSF
;
A
#
# COMPACT_ATOMS: atom_id res chain seq x y z
N MET A 1 6.13 0.30 -18.88
CA MET A 1 5.05 0.60 -17.93
C MET A 1 3.88 -0.32 -18.27
N GLY A 2 3.27 -0.97 -17.29
CA GLY A 2 2.15 -1.89 -17.54
C GLY A 2 0.79 -1.19 -17.44
N LYS A 3 -0.29 -1.98 -17.45
CA LYS A 3 -1.66 -1.49 -17.53
C LYS A 3 -2.15 -0.88 -16.22
N VAL A 4 -1.78 -1.47 -15.08
CA VAL A 4 -2.21 -1.01 -13.76
C VAL A 4 -1.52 0.29 -13.40
N GLU A 5 -0.21 0.40 -13.65
CA GLU A 5 0.52 1.65 -13.41
C GLU A 5 0.01 2.79 -14.33
N ASP A 6 -0.25 2.50 -15.60
CA ASP A 6 -0.84 3.48 -16.53
C ASP A 6 -2.24 3.95 -16.06
N TYR A 7 -3.07 3.02 -15.59
CA TYR A 7 -4.36 3.34 -14.97
C TYR A 7 -4.22 4.27 -13.75
N ILE A 8 -3.29 3.96 -12.83
CA ILE A 8 -3.02 4.77 -11.64
C ILE A 8 -2.59 6.19 -12.05
N ARG A 9 -1.64 6.32 -12.99
CA ARG A 9 -1.15 7.63 -13.44
C ARG A 9 -2.23 8.49 -14.10
N LYS A 10 -3.02 7.90 -15.00
CA LYS A 10 -4.11 8.60 -15.68
C LYS A 10 -5.20 9.08 -14.74
N LYS A 11 -5.47 8.35 -13.65
CA LYS A 11 -6.40 8.84 -12.63
C LYS A 11 -5.80 9.93 -11.77
N LEU A 12 -4.52 9.83 -11.40
CA LEU A 12 -3.82 10.86 -10.63
C LEU A 12 -3.74 12.22 -11.33
N GLU A 13 -3.87 12.27 -12.67
CA GLU A 13 -4.01 13.51 -13.42
C GLU A 13 -5.33 14.26 -13.13
N LYS A 14 -6.33 13.57 -12.54
CA LYS A 14 -7.70 14.08 -12.38
C LYS A 14 -8.17 14.10 -10.94
N GLU A 15 -7.72 13.15 -10.12
CA GLU A 15 -8.25 12.92 -8.78
C GLU A 15 -7.20 12.27 -7.87
N LYS A 16 -7.40 12.42 -6.56
CA LYS A 16 -6.66 11.66 -5.55
C LYS A 16 -7.19 10.23 -5.47
N LEU A 17 -6.31 9.29 -5.13
CA LEU A 17 -6.66 7.87 -5.11
C LEU A 17 -6.77 7.32 -3.69
N HIS A 18 -7.63 6.32 -3.56
CA HIS A 18 -7.70 5.49 -2.37
C HIS A 18 -7.40 4.04 -2.72
N PHE A 19 -6.52 3.39 -1.97
CA PHE A 19 -6.28 1.95 -2.05
C PHE A 19 -6.72 1.24 -0.76
N SER A 20 -7.45 0.15 -0.93
CA SER A 20 -7.98 -0.68 0.16
C SER A 20 -7.08 -1.89 0.41
N LEU A 21 -6.44 -1.98 1.57
CA LEU A 21 -5.60 -3.12 1.94
C LEU A 21 -6.40 -4.20 2.67
N ILE A 22 -6.34 -5.42 2.17
CA ILE A 22 -6.88 -6.63 2.80
C ILE A 22 -5.72 -7.54 3.16
N ASP A 23 -5.61 -7.94 4.43
CA ASP A 23 -4.65 -8.96 4.88
C ASP A 23 -5.32 -10.34 4.82
N PRO A 24 -4.96 -11.20 3.84
CA PRO A 24 -5.53 -12.54 3.72
C PRO A 24 -4.90 -13.48 4.75
N ASP A 25 -5.10 -13.18 6.03
CA ASP A 25 -4.77 -14.04 7.14
C ASP A 25 -6.05 -14.78 7.57
N PRO A 26 -6.11 -16.12 7.43
CA PRO A 26 -7.30 -16.89 7.78
C PRO A 26 -7.67 -16.81 9.27
N GLU A 27 -6.76 -16.35 10.14
CA GLU A 27 -7.07 -16.04 11.55
C GLU A 27 -7.81 -14.72 11.72
N LYS A 28 -7.75 -13.81 10.73
CA LYS A 28 -8.34 -12.47 10.78
C LYS A 28 -9.56 -12.30 9.89
N ILE A 29 -9.59 -12.97 8.74
CA ILE A 29 -10.61 -12.73 7.72
C ILE A 29 -11.13 -14.03 7.09
N THR A 30 -12.45 -14.12 6.95
CA THR A 30 -13.13 -15.23 6.26
C THR A 30 -13.43 -14.90 4.80
N LYS A 31 -13.73 -15.91 4.00
CA LYS A 31 -14.09 -15.76 2.59
C LYS A 31 -15.34 -14.92 2.40
N GLU A 32 -16.33 -15.12 3.25
CA GLU A 32 -17.59 -14.37 3.28
C GLU A 32 -17.31 -12.90 3.59
N LYS A 33 -16.43 -12.63 4.57
CA LYS A 33 -16.05 -11.26 4.92
C LYS A 33 -15.32 -10.55 3.79
N ILE A 34 -14.47 -11.25 3.02
CA ILE A 34 -13.83 -10.70 1.81
C ILE A 34 -14.89 -10.27 0.79
N LYS A 35 -15.92 -11.11 0.56
CA LYS A 35 -17.03 -10.78 -0.34
C LYS A 35 -17.78 -9.53 0.13
N ASP A 36 -18.13 -9.46 1.42
CA ASP A 36 -18.83 -8.31 2.00
C ASP A 36 -18.02 -7.01 1.86
N ILE A 37 -16.70 -7.08 2.10
CA ILE A 37 -15.79 -5.96 1.88
C ILE A 37 -15.82 -5.54 0.41
N CYS A 38 -15.67 -6.48 -0.53
CA CYS A 38 -15.69 -6.17 -1.96
C CYS A 38 -17.02 -5.54 -2.42
N GLU A 39 -18.15 -6.00 -1.89
CA GLU A 39 -19.47 -5.41 -2.16
C GLU A 39 -19.57 -3.95 -1.68
N ALA A 40 -19.00 -3.64 -0.51
CA ALA A 40 -18.94 -2.26 -0.02
C ALA A 40 -17.98 -1.40 -0.85
N LEU A 41 -16.79 -1.91 -1.16
CA LEU A 41 -15.76 -1.21 -1.93
C LEU A 41 -16.21 -0.84 -3.36
N LYS A 42 -17.06 -1.67 -3.97
CA LYS A 42 -17.70 -1.35 -5.26
C LYS A 42 -18.51 -0.05 -5.21
N LYS A 43 -19.14 0.23 -4.07
CA LYS A 43 -20.02 1.41 -3.90
C LYS A 43 -19.21 2.68 -3.66
N THR A 44 -18.06 2.58 -2.99
CA THR A 44 -17.25 3.73 -2.60
C THR A 44 -16.16 4.14 -3.59
N LYS A 45 -16.01 3.41 -4.70
CA LYS A 45 -15.04 3.73 -5.78
C LYS A 45 -13.58 3.78 -5.31
N THR A 46 -13.19 2.89 -4.39
CA THR A 46 -11.77 2.64 -4.13
C THR A 46 -11.07 2.26 -5.45
N ASP A 47 -9.83 2.73 -5.63
CA ASP A 47 -9.17 2.71 -6.94
C ASP A 47 -8.38 1.43 -7.19
N ALA A 48 -7.91 0.77 -6.11
CA ALA A 48 -7.27 -0.53 -6.13
C ALA A 48 -7.47 -1.27 -4.80
N ILE A 49 -7.40 -2.60 -4.85
CA ILE A 49 -7.37 -3.46 -3.68
C ILE A 49 -5.94 -3.99 -3.53
N LEU A 50 -5.27 -3.59 -2.45
CA LEU A 50 -4.00 -4.19 -2.05
C LEU A 50 -4.29 -5.50 -1.31
N VAL A 51 -3.55 -6.56 -1.63
CA VAL A 51 -3.69 -7.85 -0.95
C VAL A 51 -2.33 -8.27 -0.39
N GLY A 52 -2.26 -8.42 0.93
CA GLY A 52 -1.06 -8.86 1.65
C GLY A 52 -0.86 -8.14 2.98
N GLY A 53 0.40 -7.94 3.38
CA GLY A 53 0.74 -7.26 4.64
C GLY A 53 1.15 -8.16 5.81
N SER A 54 1.00 -9.48 5.72
CA SER A 54 1.51 -10.42 6.73
C SER A 54 2.46 -11.47 6.14
N SER A 55 3.51 -11.81 6.90
CA SER A 55 4.55 -12.79 6.50
C SER A 55 4.10 -14.25 6.69
N GLY A 56 2.92 -14.49 7.27
CA GLY A 56 2.42 -15.82 7.65
C GLY A 56 1.38 -16.43 6.70
N VAL A 57 0.97 -15.70 5.66
CA VAL A 57 -0.04 -16.19 4.71
C VAL A 57 0.48 -17.41 3.97
N LYS A 58 -0.32 -18.47 3.92
CA LYS A 58 -0.08 -19.60 3.00
C LYS A 58 -0.53 -19.21 1.59
N ASN A 59 0.29 -19.47 0.58
CA ASN A 59 -0.02 -19.18 -0.84
C ASN A 59 -1.43 -19.62 -1.27
N SER A 60 -1.93 -20.74 -0.74
CA SER A 60 -3.26 -21.26 -1.08
C SER A 60 -4.40 -20.33 -0.68
N PHE A 61 -4.31 -19.63 0.46
CA PHE A 61 -5.35 -18.71 0.91
C PHE A 61 -5.22 -17.33 0.24
N LEU A 62 -4.00 -16.90 -0.08
CA LEU A 62 -3.76 -15.71 -0.91
C LEU A 62 -4.44 -15.85 -2.28
N ASP A 63 -4.19 -16.97 -2.97
CA ASP A 63 -4.79 -17.25 -4.27
C ASP A 63 -6.32 -17.26 -4.21
N GLU A 64 -6.88 -17.87 -3.16
CA GLU A 64 -8.32 -17.94 -2.97
C GLU A 64 -8.93 -16.56 -2.69
N ALA A 65 -8.31 -15.76 -1.81
CA ALA A 65 -8.75 -14.40 -1.53
C ALA A 65 -8.77 -13.54 -2.81
N ILE A 66 -7.72 -13.62 -3.63
CA ILE A 66 -7.65 -12.87 -4.89
C ILE A 66 -8.74 -13.33 -5.87
N LYS A 67 -8.97 -14.64 -6.01
CA LYS A 67 -10.05 -15.15 -6.86
C LYS A 67 -11.41 -14.62 -6.42
N ILE A 68 -11.70 -14.66 -5.12
CA ILE A 68 -12.96 -14.11 -4.57
C ILE A 68 -13.10 -12.63 -4.90
N ILE A 69 -12.03 -11.83 -4.71
CA ILE A 69 -12.05 -10.39 -5.02
C ILE A 69 -12.38 -10.17 -6.51
N LYS A 70 -11.70 -10.90 -7.41
CA LYS A 70 -11.86 -10.79 -8.86
C LYS A 70 -13.23 -11.28 -9.36
N GLU A 71 -13.82 -12.27 -8.69
CA GLU A 71 -15.20 -12.72 -8.96
C GLU A 71 -16.24 -11.71 -8.47
N THR A 72 -15.93 -10.95 -7.42
CA THR A 72 -16.90 -10.04 -6.78
C THR A 72 -16.87 -8.63 -7.36
N CYS A 73 -15.69 -8.13 -7.80
CA CYS A 73 -15.55 -6.78 -8.33
C CYS A 73 -14.44 -6.67 -9.40
N SER A 74 -14.52 -5.63 -10.22
CA SER A 74 -13.57 -5.34 -11.29
C SER A 74 -12.44 -4.39 -10.88
N ILE A 75 -12.28 -4.12 -9.58
CA ILE A 75 -11.25 -3.23 -9.04
C ILE A 75 -9.89 -3.93 -9.21
N PRO A 76 -8.83 -3.25 -9.69
CA PRO A 76 -7.51 -3.85 -9.84
C PRO A 76 -6.98 -4.41 -8.51
N VAL A 77 -6.46 -5.63 -8.55
CA VAL A 77 -5.85 -6.30 -7.40
C VAL A 77 -4.34 -6.20 -7.51
N ILE A 78 -3.72 -5.54 -6.53
CA ILE A 78 -2.28 -5.31 -6.47
C ILE A 78 -1.70 -6.02 -5.25
N LEU A 79 -0.70 -6.87 -5.45
CA LEU A 79 -0.04 -7.54 -4.33
C LEU A 79 0.76 -6.55 -3.50
N PHE A 80 0.61 -6.65 -2.17
CA PHE A 80 1.40 -5.93 -1.17
C PHE A 80 2.17 -6.96 -0.30
N PRO A 81 3.24 -7.54 -0.86
CA PRO A 81 3.87 -8.73 -0.30
C PRO A 81 4.64 -8.44 0.99
N GLY A 82 4.40 -9.25 2.03
CA GLY A 82 5.23 -9.29 3.24
C GLY A 82 6.38 -10.29 3.19
N ASN A 83 6.44 -11.14 2.15
CA ASN A 83 7.45 -12.17 1.93
C ASN A 83 7.50 -12.57 0.43
N ALA A 84 8.68 -12.88 -0.09
CA ALA A 84 8.90 -13.23 -1.50
C ALA A 84 8.34 -14.62 -1.91
N SER A 85 8.28 -15.59 -1.00
CA SER A 85 7.89 -16.97 -1.31
C SER A 85 6.39 -17.23 -1.12
N THR A 86 5.73 -16.43 -0.27
CA THR A 86 4.31 -16.64 0.08
C THR A 86 3.39 -15.48 -0.29
N GLY A 87 3.95 -14.37 -0.77
CA GLY A 87 3.22 -13.15 -1.11
C GLY A 87 2.97 -12.94 -2.61
N ILE A 88 3.20 -13.94 -3.45
CA ILE A 88 3.13 -13.81 -4.91
C ILE A 88 2.08 -14.77 -5.48
N SER A 89 1.07 -14.20 -6.14
CA SER A 89 -0.03 -14.95 -6.77
C SER A 89 -0.20 -14.56 -8.22
N ARG A 90 -0.35 -15.57 -9.10
CA ARG A 90 -0.60 -15.38 -10.54
C ARG A 90 -1.97 -14.78 -10.88
N TYR A 91 -2.85 -14.66 -9.91
CA TYR A 91 -4.22 -14.15 -10.12
C TYR A 91 -4.33 -12.64 -9.93
N ALA A 92 -3.27 -11.98 -9.42
CA ALA A 92 -3.21 -10.54 -9.26
C ALA A 92 -2.90 -9.81 -10.57
N ASP A 93 -3.35 -8.56 -10.68
CA ASP A 93 -3.11 -7.72 -11.85
C ASP A 93 -1.70 -7.10 -11.82
N ALA A 94 -1.22 -6.76 -10.63
CA ALA A 94 0.10 -6.16 -10.41
C ALA A 94 0.68 -6.52 -9.04
N ILE A 95 1.92 -6.11 -8.81
CA ILE A 95 2.61 -6.20 -7.51
C ILE A 95 3.30 -4.86 -7.22
N LEU A 96 3.09 -4.31 -6.04
CA LEU A 96 3.99 -3.28 -5.53
C LEU A 96 5.33 -3.98 -5.27
N PHE A 97 6.30 -3.73 -6.15
CA PHE A 97 7.64 -4.32 -6.06
C PHE A 97 8.44 -3.49 -5.08
N LEU A 98 8.13 -3.69 -3.79
CA LEU A 98 8.60 -2.88 -2.67
C LEU A 98 10.11 -3.02 -2.47
N CYS A 99 10.79 -1.90 -2.24
CA CYS A 99 12.13 -1.84 -1.67
C CYS A 99 12.04 -1.13 -0.31
N LEU A 100 12.34 -1.83 0.78
CA LEU A 100 12.34 -1.23 2.12
C LEU A 100 13.58 -0.33 2.28
N MET A 101 13.42 0.96 1.99
CA MET A 101 14.55 1.88 1.80
C MET A 101 15.37 2.07 3.07
N ASN A 102 14.71 2.15 4.23
CA ASN A 102 15.34 2.23 5.54
C ASN A 102 15.43 0.87 6.24
N ALA A 103 15.66 -0.22 5.50
CA ALA A 103 15.83 -1.56 6.08
C ALA A 103 17.04 -1.64 7.03
N LYS A 104 16.95 -2.54 8.01
CA LYS A 104 18.10 -2.95 8.85
C LYS A 104 19.06 -3.89 8.12
N ASP A 105 18.54 -4.66 7.16
CA ASP A 105 19.27 -5.70 6.45
C ASP A 105 18.93 -5.71 4.96
N VAL A 106 19.91 -6.05 4.13
CA VAL A 106 19.81 -6.12 2.66
C VAL A 106 18.77 -7.13 2.16
N THR A 107 18.31 -8.02 3.04
CA THR A 107 17.22 -8.97 2.76
C THR A 107 15.98 -8.25 2.24
N PHE A 108 15.65 -7.09 2.80
CA PHE A 108 14.44 -6.34 2.46
C PHE A 108 14.63 -5.29 1.37
N THR A 109 15.86 -5.06 0.90
CA THR A 109 16.15 -4.13 -0.21
C THR A 109 16.44 -4.83 -1.53
N THR A 110 17.11 -6.00 -1.50
CA THR A 110 17.49 -6.71 -2.73
C THR A 110 17.29 -8.23 -2.71
N LYS A 111 17.54 -8.93 -1.60
CA LYS A 111 17.53 -10.42 -1.63
C LYS A 111 16.12 -10.98 -1.84
N MET A 112 15.12 -10.49 -1.09
CA MET A 112 13.73 -10.93 -1.27
C MET A 112 13.20 -10.59 -2.67
N GLN A 113 13.59 -9.42 -3.19
CA GLN A 113 13.24 -8.96 -4.52
C GLN A 113 13.82 -9.90 -5.59
N ALA A 114 15.11 -10.26 -5.47
CA ALA A 114 15.75 -11.22 -6.37
C ALA A 114 15.10 -12.60 -6.31
N MET A 115 14.75 -13.08 -5.10
CA MET A 115 14.05 -14.35 -4.92
C MET A 115 12.67 -14.36 -5.59
N GLY A 116 11.90 -13.27 -5.46
CA GLY A 116 10.55 -13.17 -6.02
C GLY A 116 10.51 -12.83 -7.52
N ALA A 117 11.57 -12.23 -8.07
CA ALA A 117 11.57 -11.70 -9.44
C ALA A 117 11.26 -12.76 -10.51
N MET A 118 11.80 -13.98 -10.36
CA MET A 118 11.53 -15.07 -11.31
C MET A 118 10.05 -15.47 -11.30
N LEU A 119 9.43 -15.56 -10.13
CA LEU A 119 8.00 -15.85 -10.01
C LEU A 119 7.13 -14.73 -10.60
N VAL A 120 7.46 -13.47 -10.33
CA VAL A 120 6.76 -12.32 -10.94
C VAL A 120 6.82 -12.40 -12.47
N LYS A 121 7.99 -12.74 -13.02
CA LYS A 121 8.19 -12.89 -14.46
C LYS A 121 7.42 -14.07 -15.03
N GLU A 122 7.49 -15.24 -14.40
CA GLU A 122 6.80 -16.45 -14.82
C GLU A 122 5.28 -16.27 -14.81
N TYR A 123 4.76 -15.62 -13.77
CA TYR A 123 3.33 -15.37 -13.62
C TYR A 123 2.84 -14.17 -14.44
N ASN A 124 3.76 -13.47 -15.13
CA ASN A 124 3.46 -12.29 -15.94
C ASN A 124 2.68 -11.20 -15.16
N ILE A 125 3.01 -11.04 -13.87
CA ILE A 125 2.44 -10.01 -13.01
C ILE A 125 3.17 -8.70 -13.29
N GLU A 126 2.45 -7.59 -13.38
CA GLU A 126 3.05 -6.27 -13.58
C GLU A 126 3.78 -5.78 -12.31
N PRO A 127 5.12 -5.62 -12.32
CA PRO A 127 5.83 -5.04 -11.19
C PRO A 127 5.80 -3.51 -11.23
N ILE A 128 5.41 -2.90 -10.11
CA ILE A 128 5.41 -1.45 -9.90
C ILE A 128 6.50 -1.11 -8.85
N PRO A 129 7.70 -0.67 -9.27
CA PRO A 129 8.82 -0.36 -8.37
C PRO A 129 8.45 0.77 -7.41
N THR A 130 8.50 0.46 -6.11
CA THR A 130 8.00 1.34 -5.06
C THR A 130 9.02 1.44 -3.93
N GLY A 131 9.46 2.66 -3.63
CA GLY A 131 10.27 2.93 -2.44
C GLY A 131 9.38 2.92 -1.20
N TYR A 132 9.65 2.04 -0.24
CA TYR A 132 8.85 1.86 0.96
C TYR A 132 9.64 2.32 2.19
N ILE A 133 9.11 3.32 2.90
CA ILE A 133 9.82 4.04 3.96
C ILE A 133 8.99 3.98 5.24
N ILE A 134 9.57 3.42 6.30
CA ILE A 134 8.86 3.23 7.58
C ILE A 134 9.13 4.39 8.53
N ILE A 135 8.05 5.02 8.96
CA ILE A 135 8.00 6.13 9.90
C ILE A 135 7.54 5.59 11.27
N GLU A 136 8.06 6.15 12.35
CA GLU A 136 7.59 5.80 13.70
C GLU A 136 6.05 5.96 13.83
N PRO A 137 5.36 4.99 14.48
CA PRO A 137 5.92 3.87 15.25
C PRO A 137 6.32 2.63 14.42
N GLY A 138 5.95 2.55 13.14
CA GLY A 138 6.27 1.44 12.22
C GLY A 138 5.58 0.11 12.53
N MET A 139 5.07 -0.08 13.76
CA MET A 139 4.38 -1.29 14.20
C MET A 139 5.18 -2.56 13.84
N LYS A 140 4.50 -3.66 13.47
CA LYS A 140 5.16 -4.93 13.12
C LYS A 140 6.16 -4.82 11.96
N VAL A 141 5.85 -4.03 10.93
CA VAL A 141 6.77 -3.87 9.77
C VAL A 141 8.05 -3.12 10.17
N GLY A 142 7.96 -2.27 11.19
CA GLY A 142 9.09 -1.54 11.77
C GLY A 142 10.18 -2.40 12.40
N GLU A 143 9.90 -3.67 12.74
CA GLU A 143 10.91 -4.59 13.29
C GLU A 143 12.11 -4.77 12.33
N ASN A 144 11.86 -4.66 11.02
CA ASN A 144 12.85 -4.84 9.95
C ASN A 144 13.47 -3.51 9.46
N ALA A 145 13.08 -2.37 10.04
CA ALA A 145 13.47 -1.04 9.56
C ALA A 145 14.18 -0.20 10.64
N ASN A 146 15.15 0.60 10.20
CA ASN A 146 15.67 1.73 10.97
C ASN A 146 14.66 2.87 10.88
N LEU A 147 13.69 2.88 11.80
CA LEU A 147 12.57 3.81 11.82
C LEU A 147 13.04 5.27 11.66
N ILE A 148 12.36 6.01 10.81
CA ILE A 148 12.52 7.46 10.73
C ILE A 148 11.60 8.06 11.79
N LYS A 149 12.19 8.86 12.69
CA LYS A 149 11.41 9.52 13.73
C LYS A 149 10.46 10.53 13.12
N ARG A 150 9.34 10.78 13.80
CA ARG A 150 8.29 11.69 13.30
C ARG A 150 8.79 13.13 13.05
N ASN A 151 9.86 13.55 13.74
CA ASN A 151 10.50 14.86 13.53
C ASN A 151 11.73 14.83 12.60
N GLU A 152 12.17 13.67 12.10
CA GLU A 152 13.29 13.52 11.17
C GLU A 152 12.84 13.74 9.71
N ILE A 153 12.27 14.91 9.42
CA ILE A 153 11.62 15.21 8.13
C ILE A 153 12.61 15.13 6.96
N ASP A 154 13.80 15.72 7.09
CA ASP A 154 14.81 15.71 6.02
C ASP A 154 15.36 14.30 5.73
N LYS A 155 15.29 13.40 6.72
CA LYS A 155 15.67 12.00 6.54
C LYS A 155 14.65 11.25 5.70
N ALA A 156 13.35 11.47 5.94
CA ALA A 156 12.29 10.93 5.09
C ALA A 156 12.42 11.45 3.65
N LEU A 157 12.69 12.75 3.49
CA LEU A 157 12.94 13.35 2.18
C LEU A 157 14.15 12.71 1.48
N SER A 158 15.26 12.50 2.19
CA SER A 158 16.47 11.90 1.62
C SER A 158 16.21 10.50 1.07
N TYR A 159 15.44 9.67 1.80
CA TYR A 159 15.05 8.35 1.32
C TYR A 159 14.08 8.40 0.14
N ALA A 160 13.13 9.34 0.13
CA ALA A 160 12.19 9.51 -0.98
C ALA A 160 12.89 9.93 -2.27
N LEU A 161 13.83 10.88 -2.19
CA LEU A 161 14.69 11.28 -3.32
C LEU A 161 15.56 10.12 -3.79
N ALA A 162 16.17 9.37 -2.86
CA ALA A 162 16.93 8.18 -3.21
C ALA A 162 16.06 7.15 -3.97
N SER A 163 14.82 6.90 -3.52
CA SER A 163 13.88 6.04 -4.24
C SER A 163 13.66 6.52 -5.67
N GLN A 164 13.36 7.81 -5.87
CA GLN A 164 13.16 8.39 -7.19
C GLN A 164 14.40 8.23 -8.08
N TYR A 165 15.59 8.57 -7.58
CA TYR A 165 16.83 8.51 -8.36
C TYR A 165 17.28 7.07 -8.65
N MET A 166 16.87 6.11 -7.82
CA MET A 166 17.04 4.68 -8.09
C MET A 166 16.02 4.12 -9.11
N GLY A 167 15.15 4.97 -9.67
CA GLY A 167 14.18 4.59 -10.69
C GLY A 167 12.87 4.01 -10.15
N MET A 168 12.62 4.14 -8.83
CA MET A 168 11.31 3.83 -8.28
C MET A 168 10.29 4.82 -8.83
N ARG A 169 9.08 4.34 -9.08
CA ARG A 169 8.03 5.12 -9.74
C ARG A 169 6.91 5.52 -8.81
N LEU A 170 6.98 5.07 -7.55
CA LEU A 170 6.13 5.42 -6.43
C LEU A 170 6.99 5.50 -5.16
N VAL A 171 6.62 6.36 -4.22
CA VAL A 171 7.13 6.37 -2.86
C VAL A 171 5.97 6.13 -1.90
N TYR A 172 6.18 5.32 -0.88
CA TYR A 172 5.21 5.01 0.14
C TYR A 172 5.79 5.33 1.52
N LEU A 173 5.16 6.28 2.22
CA LEU A 173 5.42 6.56 3.64
C LEU A 173 4.44 5.77 4.52
N GLU A 174 4.97 4.90 5.37
CA GLU A 174 4.18 3.98 6.21
C GLU A 174 4.41 4.26 7.70
N ALA A 175 3.36 4.62 8.43
CA ALA A 175 3.41 4.78 9.89
C ALA A 175 3.25 3.45 10.66
N GLY A 176 2.83 2.40 9.98
CA GLY A 176 2.58 1.06 10.50
C GLY A 176 1.08 0.76 10.60
N SER A 177 0.71 -0.47 10.23
CA SER A 177 -0.67 -0.94 10.33
C SER A 177 -1.18 -0.88 11.77
N GLY A 178 -2.20 -0.05 12.01
CA GLY A 178 -2.79 0.14 13.34
C GLY A 178 -2.08 1.19 14.20
N ALA A 179 -1.12 1.93 13.65
CA ALA A 179 -0.51 3.08 14.31
C ALA A 179 -1.56 4.03 14.91
N TYR A 180 -1.21 4.72 16.00
CA TYR A 180 -2.14 5.66 16.64
C TYR A 180 -2.42 6.87 15.75
N GLU A 181 -1.36 7.40 15.12
CA GLU A 181 -1.38 8.56 14.23
C GLU A 181 -0.83 8.20 12.85
N HIS A 182 -1.26 8.95 11.83
CA HIS A 182 -0.68 8.88 10.49
C HIS A 182 0.69 9.56 10.41
N VAL A 183 1.32 9.50 9.24
CA VAL A 183 2.59 10.19 8.95
C VAL A 183 2.40 11.70 9.17
N PRO A 184 3.36 12.42 9.80
CA PRO A 184 3.22 13.84 10.06
C PRO A 184 2.98 14.67 8.79
N LYS A 185 2.04 15.63 8.84
CA LYS A 185 1.70 16.50 7.70
C LYS A 185 2.91 17.23 7.13
N GLU A 186 3.76 17.77 7.99
CA GLU A 186 4.98 18.47 7.57
C GLU A 186 5.93 17.56 6.79
N MET A 187 6.02 16.29 7.19
CA MET A 187 6.82 15.27 6.49
C MET A 187 6.22 14.94 5.12
N ILE A 188 4.90 14.71 5.03
CA ILE A 188 4.19 14.46 3.76
C ILE A 188 4.41 15.64 2.81
N SER A 189 4.20 16.87 3.29
CA SER A 189 4.35 18.09 2.48
C SER A 189 5.77 18.32 2.01
N LYS A 190 6.76 18.16 2.89
CA LYS A 190 8.17 18.28 2.51
C LYS A 190 8.54 17.26 1.45
N VAL A 191 8.15 15.99 1.62
CA VAL A 191 8.43 14.94 0.64
C VAL A 191 7.76 15.26 -0.70
N LYS A 192 6.44 15.54 -0.70
CA LYS A 192 5.68 15.78 -1.92
C LYS A 192 6.24 16.95 -2.73
N ASN A 193 6.65 18.03 -2.07
CA ASN A 193 7.17 19.23 -2.74
C ASN A 193 8.55 19.03 -3.39
N ASN A 194 9.22 17.90 -3.15
CA ASN A 194 10.58 17.66 -3.63
C ASN A 194 10.71 16.39 -4.50
N ILE A 195 9.65 15.59 -4.63
CA ILE A 195 9.62 14.43 -5.52
C ILE A 195 8.66 14.66 -6.70
N GLU A 196 8.97 14.06 -7.84
CA GLU A 196 8.20 14.11 -9.08
C GLU A 196 7.32 12.87 -9.27
N ILE A 197 7.52 11.83 -8.46
CA ILE A 197 6.77 10.58 -8.49
C ILE A 197 5.62 10.59 -7.47
N PRO A 198 4.54 9.82 -7.70
CA PRO A 198 3.42 9.79 -6.76
C PRO A 198 3.79 9.35 -5.35
N LEU A 199 3.17 10.01 -4.37
CA LEU A 199 3.33 9.76 -2.94
C LEU A 199 2.14 9.01 -2.36
N ILE A 200 2.39 7.82 -1.83
CA ILE A 200 1.46 7.01 -1.07
C ILE A 200 1.66 7.26 0.42
N VAL A 201 0.58 7.42 1.16
CA VAL A 201 0.60 7.50 2.63
C VAL A 201 -0.31 6.43 3.23
N GLY A 202 0.25 5.64 4.13
CA GLY A 202 -0.46 4.59 4.85
C GLY A 202 -0.10 4.51 6.34
N GLY A 203 -0.93 3.79 7.08
CA GLY A 203 -0.79 3.62 8.52
C GLY A 203 -1.45 4.75 9.32
N GLY A 204 -2.22 4.38 10.35
CA GLY A 204 -2.80 5.33 11.30
C GLY A 204 -3.96 6.21 10.81
N ILE A 205 -4.41 6.07 9.56
CA ILE A 205 -5.57 6.79 9.01
C ILE A 205 -6.86 6.05 9.38
N LYS A 206 -7.68 6.67 10.24
CA LYS A 206 -8.86 6.06 10.87
C LYS A 206 -10.11 6.92 10.79
N SER A 207 -10.05 8.11 10.21
CA SER A 207 -11.22 8.97 9.97
C SER A 207 -11.06 9.79 8.70
N GLU A 208 -12.18 10.34 8.24
CA GLU A 208 -12.28 11.22 7.10
C GLU A 208 -11.33 12.40 7.26
N GLU A 209 -11.32 13.05 8.43
CA GLU A 209 -10.46 14.21 8.72
C GLU A 209 -8.98 13.86 8.57
N GLN A 210 -8.56 12.70 9.08
CA GLN A 210 -7.17 12.25 8.96
C GLN A 210 -6.76 11.96 7.52
N ALA A 211 -7.70 11.47 6.69
CA ALA A 211 -7.43 11.25 5.28
C ALA A 211 -7.31 12.58 4.53
N ILE A 212 -8.23 13.53 4.78
CA ILE A 212 -8.18 14.88 4.22
C ILE A 212 -6.89 15.60 4.64
N GLU A 213 -6.48 15.50 5.90
CA GLU A 213 -5.22 16.07 6.41
C GLU A 213 -3.99 15.55 5.64
N CYS A 214 -3.96 14.25 5.31
CA CYS A 214 -2.90 13.68 4.49
C CYS A 214 -2.94 14.18 3.04
N LEU A 215 -4.14 14.34 2.47
CA LEU A 215 -4.34 14.84 1.10
C LEU A 215 -3.96 16.31 0.97
N GLU A 216 -4.38 17.16 1.91
CA GLU A 216 -3.99 18.57 2.00
C GLU A 216 -2.47 18.73 2.15
N ALA A 217 -1.84 17.82 2.90
CA ALA A 217 -0.39 17.77 3.01
C ALA A 217 0.31 17.29 1.73
N GLY A 218 -0.42 16.79 0.73
CA GLY A 218 0.11 16.46 -0.59
C GLY A 218 0.18 14.98 -0.92
N ALA A 219 -0.39 14.08 -0.11
CA ALA A 219 -0.53 12.68 -0.50
C ALA A 219 -1.28 12.58 -1.85
N ASP A 220 -0.82 11.68 -2.73
CA ASP A 220 -1.49 11.37 -3.99
C ASP A 220 -2.43 10.18 -3.83
N ILE A 221 -2.02 9.23 -2.98
CA ILE A 221 -2.73 7.99 -2.73
C ILE A 221 -2.81 7.76 -1.22
N ILE A 222 -4.01 7.51 -0.72
CA ILE A 222 -4.27 7.10 0.67
C ILE A 222 -4.47 5.59 0.73
N VAL A 223 -3.80 4.93 1.68
CA VAL A 223 -3.99 3.51 1.94
C VAL A 223 -4.65 3.30 3.31
N THR A 224 -5.79 2.61 3.32
CA THR A 224 -6.42 2.14 4.55
C THR A 224 -6.54 0.62 4.54
N GLY A 225 -6.25 -0.02 5.68
CA GLY A 225 -6.29 -1.48 5.82
C GLY A 225 -7.08 -1.91 7.05
N ASN A 226 -6.46 -1.82 8.22
CA ASN A 226 -7.08 -2.24 9.50
C ASN A 226 -8.50 -1.72 9.75
N ILE A 227 -8.85 -0.53 9.24
CA ILE A 227 -10.21 0.01 9.39
C ILE A 227 -11.23 -0.73 8.52
N ILE A 228 -10.84 -1.20 7.32
CA ILE A 228 -11.68 -1.96 6.40
C ILE A 228 -12.12 -3.28 7.04
N GLU A 229 -11.22 -3.93 7.76
CA GLU A 229 -11.49 -5.22 8.43
C GLU A 229 -12.35 -5.03 9.69
N LYS A 230 -12.12 -3.95 10.44
CA LYS A 230 -12.76 -3.71 11.76
C LYS A 230 -14.09 -2.97 11.68
N ASP A 231 -14.19 -1.94 10.85
CA ASP A 231 -15.33 -1.04 10.77
C ASP A 231 -15.49 -0.57 9.32
N LEU A 232 -16.20 -1.40 8.56
CA LEU A 232 -16.41 -1.19 7.13
C LEU A 232 -17.22 0.09 6.85
N GLU A 233 -18.14 0.47 7.73
CA GLU A 233 -18.90 1.72 7.57
C GLU A 233 -17.98 2.93 7.67
N LYS A 234 -17.12 2.96 8.69
CA LYS A 234 -16.13 4.04 8.81
C LYS A 234 -15.15 4.04 7.66
N ALA A 235 -14.68 2.87 7.24
CA ALA A 235 -13.82 2.75 6.07
C ALA A 235 -14.49 3.31 4.81
N THR A 236 -15.78 3.05 4.59
CA THR A 236 -16.50 3.59 3.43
C THR A 236 -16.56 5.12 3.43
N LYS A 237 -16.78 5.75 4.58
CA LYS A 237 -16.77 7.22 4.69
C LYS A 237 -15.40 7.83 4.41
N ILE A 238 -14.32 7.18 4.86
CA ILE A 238 -12.94 7.60 4.53
C ILE A 238 -12.73 7.57 3.02
N ILE A 239 -13.16 6.50 2.35
CA ILE A 239 -13.02 6.37 0.90
C ILE A 239 -13.81 7.49 0.20
N GLU A 240 -15.06 7.71 0.60
CA GLU A 240 -15.90 8.78 0.04
C GLU A 240 -15.30 10.17 0.23
N ALA A 241 -14.69 10.44 1.38
CA ALA A 241 -13.96 11.68 1.64
C ALA A 241 -12.77 11.86 0.69
N VAL A 242 -11.96 10.80 0.49
CA VAL A 242 -10.84 10.83 -0.47
C VAL A 242 -11.33 11.05 -1.90
N LYS A 243 -12.44 10.41 -2.29
CA LYS A 243 -13.01 10.54 -3.64
C LYS A 243 -13.73 11.87 -3.90
N SER A 244 -13.94 12.68 -2.86
CA SER A 244 -14.61 13.99 -2.94
C SER A 244 -13.65 15.17 -2.78
N PHE A 245 -12.36 14.90 -2.56
CA PHE A 245 -11.30 15.91 -2.47
C PHE A 245 -10.86 16.41 -3.84
#